data_AF-A0A847XCC7-F1
#
_entry.id   AF-A0A847XCC7-F1
#
_cell.length_a   1.000
_cell.length_b   1.000
_cell.length_c   1.000
_cell.angle_alpha   90.00
_cell.angle_beta   90.00
_cell.angle_gamma   90.00
#
_symmetry.space_group_name_H-M   'P 1'
#
loop_
_entity.id
_entity.type
_entity.pdbx_description
1 polymer ?
#
loop_
_entity_poly.entity_id
_entity_poly.type
_entity_poly.pdbx_seq_one_letter_code
_entity_poly.pdbx_strand_id
1 'polypeptide(L)' 'ILYRLFEDAYTSLKVGGSFVFVIRKQHGAKSAEKEIERLFGNCEMINRKKGYHIYRANKID' A
#
# COMPACT_ATOMS: atom_id res chain seq x y z
N ILE A 1 13.32 -5.09 2.79
CA ILE A 1 12.99 -5.36 1.37
C ILE A 1 11.59 -4.84 1.03
N LEU A 2 10.52 -5.16 1.78
CA LEU A 2 9.16 -4.63 1.53
C LEU A 2 9.10 -3.09 1.46
N TYR A 3 9.84 -2.40 2.34
CA TYR A 3 9.91 -0.93 2.36
C TYR A 3 10.40 -0.29 1.05
N ARG A 4 11.42 -0.88 0.39
CA ARG A 4 11.93 -0.36 -0.90
C ARG A 4 10.89 -0.44 -2.01
N LEU A 5 10.12 -1.54 -2.06
CA LEU A 5 9.06 -1.69 -3.07
C LEU A 5 8.03 -0.55 -3.00
N PHE A 6 7.70 -0.10 -1.80
CA PHE A 6 6.73 0.97 -1.60
C PHE A 6 7.27 2.34 -2.00
N GLU A 7 8.53 2.62 -1.68
CA GLU A 7 9.22 3.85 -2.12
C GLU A 7 9.38 3.89 -3.65
N ASP A 8 9.77 2.77 -4.27
CA ASP A 8 9.92 2.64 -5.71
C ASP A 8 8.56 2.81 -6.42
N ALA A 9 7.50 2.22 -5.87
CA ALA A 9 6.14 2.39 -6.39
C ALA A 9 5.68 3.85 -6.32
N TYR A 10 5.88 4.53 -5.18
CA TYR A 10 5.53 5.93 -5.01
C TYR A 10 6.28 6.83 -6.01
N THR A 11 7.59 6.60 -6.16
CA THR A 11 8.45 7.39 -7.05
C THR A 11 8.09 7.18 -8.51
N SER A 12 7.68 5.97 -8.89
CA SER A 12 7.32 5.63 -10.27
C SER A 12 5.94 6.11 -10.69
N LEU A 13 5.05 6.41 -9.73
CA LEU A 13 3.70 6.89 -10.01
C LEU A 13 3.67 8.39 -10.34
N LYS A 14 2.82 8.75 -11.30
CA LYS A 14 2.43 10.14 -11.55
C LYS A 14 1.38 10.57 -10.52
N VAL A 15 1.23 11.88 -10.33
CA VAL A 15 0.13 12.47 -9.57
C VAL A 15 -1.22 11.97 -10.09
N GLY A 16 -2.10 11.55 -9.19
CA GLY A 16 -3.37 10.90 -9.49
C GLY A 16 -3.27 9.40 -9.75
N GLY A 17 -2.06 8.82 -9.78
CA GLY A 17 -1.86 7.38 -9.92
C GLY A 17 -2.21 6.61 -8.64
N SER A 18 -2.59 5.35 -8.79
CA SER A 18 -2.93 4.46 -7.67
C SER A 18 -1.95 3.30 -7.55
N PHE A 19 -1.53 2.99 -6.32
CA PHE A 19 -0.82 1.77 -5.97
C PHE A 19 -1.79 0.81 -5.29
N VAL A 20 -1.89 -0.42 -5.81
CA VAL A 20 -2.73 -1.49 -5.24
C VAL A 20 -1.87 -2.69 -4.94
N PHE A 21 -1.96 -3.23 -3.72
CA PHE A 21 -1.18 -4.38 -3.31
C PHE A 21 -1.99 -5.36 -2.47
N VAL A 22 -1.56 -6.61 -2.48
CA VAL A 22 -2.16 -7.71 -1.72
C VAL A 22 -1.15 -8.25 -0.73
N ILE A 23 -1.56 -8.40 0.52
CA ILE A 23 -0.70 -8.94 1.59
C ILE A 23 -1.48 -9.90 2.49
N ARG A 24 -0.83 -10.95 2.99
CA ARG A 24 -1.46 -11.80 4.01
C ARG A 24 -1.43 -11.08 5.36
N LYS A 25 -2.50 -11.22 6.14
CA LYS A 25 -2.61 -10.69 7.51
C LYS A 25 -1.40 -11.05 8.38
N GLN A 26 -0.91 -12.29 8.26
CA GLN A 26 0.22 -12.80 9.03
C GLN A 26 1.57 -12.22 8.63
N HIS A 27 1.69 -11.63 7.42
CA HIS A 27 2.93 -11.02 6.93
C HIS A 27 3.02 -9.51 7.25
N GLY A 28 2.39 -9.08 8.34
CA GLY A 28 2.46 -7.68 8.77
C GLY A 28 1.62 -6.74 7.91
N ALA A 29 0.36 -7.10 7.64
CA ALA A 29 -0.58 -6.22 6.92
C ALA A 29 -0.70 -4.83 7.56
N LYS A 30 -0.76 -4.76 8.90
CA LYS A 30 -0.84 -3.50 9.64
C LYS A 30 0.42 -2.62 9.50
N SER A 31 1.61 -3.23 9.45
CA SER A 31 2.85 -2.48 9.25
C SER A 31 2.97 -1.98 7.81
N ALA A 32 2.55 -2.79 6.83
CA ALA A 32 2.50 -2.37 5.44
C ALA A 32 1.51 -1.21 5.21
N GLU A 33 0.33 -1.29 5.82
CA GLU A 33 -0.69 -0.24 5.79
C GLU A 33 -0.15 1.08 6.35
N LYS A 34 0.45 1.06 7.55
CA LYS A 34 1.05 2.26 8.16
C LYS A 34 2.17 2.87 7.32
N GLU A 35 2.99 2.04 6.69
CA GLU A 35 4.08 2.53 5.87
C GLU A 35 3.59 3.17 4.58
N ILE A 36 2.60 2.55 3.92
CA ILE A 36 1.97 3.12 2.74
C ILE A 36 1.25 4.42 3.10
N GLU A 37 0.56 4.48 4.25
CA GLU A 37 -0.05 5.70 4.75
C GLU A 37 1.00 6.79 5.03
N ARG A 38 2.18 6.43 5.55
CA ARG A 38 3.32 7.36 5.72
C ARG A 38 3.84 7.90 4.39
N LEU A 39 3.90 7.07 3.35
CA LEU A 39 4.46 7.43 2.03
C LEU A 39 3.46 8.19 1.14
N PHE A 40 2.21 7.73 1.06
CA PHE A 40 1.18 8.27 0.19
C PHE A 40 0.24 9.26 0.90
N GLY A 41 0.31 9.35 2.24
CA GLY A 41 -0.65 10.10 3.07
C GLY A 41 -2.03 9.42 3.18
N ASN A 42 -2.24 8.29 2.50
CA ASN A 42 -3.49 7.55 2.50
C ASN A 42 -3.24 6.05 2.22
N CYS A 43 -4.08 5.20 2.79
CA CYS A 43 -4.12 3.77 2.50
C CYS A 43 -5.51 3.24 2.86
N GLU A 44 -6.19 2.60 1.91
CA GLU A 44 -7.55 2.07 2.09
C GLU A 44 -7.56 0.57 1.87
N MET A 45 -8.14 -0.19 2.82
CA MET A 45 -8.43 -1.60 2.61
C MET A 45 -9.69 -1.77 1.75
N ILE A 46 -9.51 -2.04 0.47
CA ILE A 46 -10.62 -2.21 -0.48
C ILE A 46 -11.20 -3.63 -0.48
N ASN A 47 -10.47 -4.64 0.01
CA ASN A 47 -11.00 -6.00 0.13
C ASN A 47 -10.23 -6.84 1.16
N ARG A 48 -10.87 -7.88 1.68
CA ARG A 48 -10.24 -8.93 2.50
C ARG A 48 -10.90 -10.29 2.28
N LYS A 49 -10.10 -11.33 2.06
CA LYS A 49 -10.61 -12.70 1.88
C LYS A 49 -9.61 -13.74 2.38
N LYS A 50 -10.07 -14.67 3.23
CA LYS A 50 -9.29 -15.84 3.73
C LYS A 50 -7.86 -15.48 4.18
N GLY A 51 -7.71 -14.39 4.94
CA GLY A 51 -6.42 -13.95 5.47
C GLY A 51 -5.55 -13.12 4.51
N TYR A 52 -6.03 -12.79 3.31
CA TYR A 52 -5.42 -11.80 2.42
C TYR A 52 -6.18 -10.48 2.51
N HIS A 53 -5.46 -9.38 2.53
CA HIS A 53 -5.98 -8.02 2.47
C HIS A 53 -5.51 -7.37 1.17
N ILE A 54 -6.39 -6.61 0.54
CA ILE A 54 -6.09 -5.79 -0.63
C ILE A 54 -6.19 -4.33 -0.18
N TYR A 55 -5.12 -3.59 -0.42
CA TYR A 55 -5.01 -2.18 -0.08
C TYR A 55 -4.80 -1.34 -1.34
N ARG A 56 -5.28 -0.10 -1.30
CA ARG A 56 -5.06 0.92 -2.32
C ARG A 56 -4.57 2.21 -1.68
N ALA A 57 -3.59 2.84 -2.30
CA ALA A 57 -3.17 4.21 -2.00
C ALA A 57 -3.09 5.03 -3.28
N ASN A 58 -3.34 6.33 -3.19
CA ASN A 58 -3.30 7.26 -4.32
C ASN A 58 -2.18 8.27 -4.10
N LYS A 59 -1.43 8.58 -5.16
CA LYS A 59 -0.45 9.66 -5.13
C LYS A 59 -1.16 10.99 -5.37
N ILE A 60 -1.19 11.85 -4.36
CA ILE A 60 -1.97 13.09 -4.38
C ILE A 60 -1.12 14.28 -4.85
N ASP A 61 0.21 14.15 -4.79
CA ASP A 61 1.21 15.19 -5.06
C ASP A 61 2.46 14.69 -5.82
#